data_AF-A0A1G9Q9C6-F1
#
_entry.id   AF-A0A1G9Q9C6-F1
#
_cell.length_a   1.000
_cell.length_b   1.000
_cell.length_c   1.000
_cell.angle_alpha   90.00
_cell.angle_beta   90.00
_cell.angle_gamma   90.00
#
_symmetry.space_group_name_H-M   'P 1'
#
loop_
_entity.id
_entity.type
_entity.pdbx_description
1 polymer ?
#
loop_
_entity_poly.entity_id
_entity_poly.type
_entity_poly.pdbx_seq_one_letter_code
_entity_poly.pdbx_strand_id
1 'polypeptide(L)'
;MMALVAAPTGRSENNQFFLLCSVEHNRKNWLFSDSVKGADASAVVYTIVEMARAHDLNIYGYLKYLLDQRPDQSWTDEQLADIAPWSEKFQYLKNRL
;
A
#
# COMPACT_ATOMS: atom_id res chain seq x y z
N MET A 1 18.57 7.05 -14.86
CA MET A 1 17.75 7.21 -16.09
C MET A 1 16.43 6.52 -15.82
N MET A 2 15.42 7.31 -15.44
CA MET A 2 14.09 6.83 -15.06
C MET A 2 13.37 6.30 -16.29
N ALA A 3 12.86 5.06 -16.22
CA ALA A 3 12.02 4.49 -17.26
C ALA A 3 10.67 5.23 -17.23
N LEU A 4 10.51 6.11 -18.20
CA LEU A 4 9.30 6.81 -18.57
C LEU A 4 8.29 5.81 -19.15
N VAL A 5 7.44 5.23 -18.30
CA VAL A 5 6.11 4.80 -18.77
C VAL A 5 5.27 6.05 -18.77
N ALA A 6 5.17 6.69 -19.94
CA ALA A 6 4.31 7.84 -20.13
C ALA A 6 2.84 7.40 -19.93
N ALA A 7 2.29 7.69 -18.75
CA ALA A 7 0.86 7.61 -18.51
C ALA A 7 0.16 8.69 -19.37
N PRO A 8 -0.99 8.39 -20.01
CA PRO A 8 -1.71 9.36 -20.81
C PRO A 8 -2.15 10.52 -19.90
N THR A 9 -1.55 11.67 -20.16
CA THR A 9 -1.80 12.96 -19.52
C THR A 9 -3.24 13.39 -19.82
N GLY A 10 -4.08 13.43 -18.79
CA GLY A 10 -5.45 13.95 -18.92
C GLY A 10 -6.52 13.36 -18.00
N ARG A 11 -6.19 12.43 -17.10
CA ARG A 11 -7.13 11.93 -16.08
C ARG A 11 -6.51 12.05 -14.70
N SER A 12 -7.31 12.42 -13.70
CA SER A 12 -6.89 12.40 -12.30
C SER A 12 -6.38 11.00 -11.93
N GLU A 13 -5.43 10.92 -11.00
CA GLU A 13 -4.83 9.66 -10.53
C GLU A 13 -5.92 8.66 -10.10
N ASN A 14 -7.02 9.15 -9.50
CA ASN A 14 -8.21 8.37 -9.17
C ASN A 14 -8.82 7.67 -10.39
N ASN A 15 -8.92 8.36 -11.53
CA ASN A 15 -9.47 7.79 -12.76
C ASN A 15 -8.50 6.84 -13.47
N GLN A 16 -7.20 6.95 -13.21
CA GLN A 16 -6.21 5.98 -13.70
C GLN A 16 -6.29 4.66 -12.90
N PHE A 17 -6.56 4.74 -11.60
CA PHE A 17 -6.78 3.57 -10.74
C PHE A 17 -8.00 2.73 -11.18
N PHE A 18 -9.15 3.37 -11.43
CA PHE A 18 -10.35 2.66 -11.91
C PHE A 18 -10.12 1.95 -13.26
N LEU A 19 -9.32 2.54 -14.14
CA LEU A 19 -8.92 1.93 -15.41
C LEU A 19 -8.00 0.72 -15.20
N LEU A 20 -7.00 0.84 -14.31
CA LEU A 20 -6.06 -0.24 -14.02
C LEU A 20 -6.78 -1.46 -13.41
N CYS A 21 -7.71 -1.25 -12.48
CA CYS A 21 -8.52 -2.31 -11.88
C CYS A 21 -9.48 -2.97 -12.88
N SER A 22 -9.93 -2.25 -13.91
CA SER A 22 -10.85 -2.76 -14.94
C SER A 22 -10.12 -3.53 -16.06
N VAL A 23 -8.88 -3.15 -16.37
CA VAL A 23 -8.12 -3.73 -17.50
C VAL A 23 -7.24 -4.90 -17.06
N GLU A 24 -6.61 -4.84 -15.89
CA GLU A 24 -5.67 -5.90 -15.46
C GLU A 24 -6.34 -7.09 -14.78
N HIS A 25 -7.58 -6.93 -14.31
CA HIS A 25 -8.29 -8.00 -13.64
C HIS A 25 -9.64 -8.23 -14.31
N ASN A 26 -9.73 -9.30 -15.11
CA ASN A 26 -10.99 -9.91 -15.55
C ASN A 26 -11.76 -10.57 -14.36
N ARG A 27 -11.54 -10.07 -13.14
CA ARG A 27 -12.13 -10.47 -11.87
C ARG A 27 -12.71 -9.22 -11.22
N LYS A 28 -13.84 -9.39 -10.56
CA LYS A 28 -14.73 -8.35 -10.02
C LYS A 28 -14.11 -7.49 -8.90
N ASN A 29 -12.97 -6.85 -9.11
CA ASN A 29 -12.31 -6.01 -8.12
C ASN A 29 -13.00 -4.64 -7.94
N TRP A 30 -13.86 -4.25 -8.90
CA TRP A 30 -14.74 -3.08 -8.83
C TRP A 30 -15.64 -3.06 -7.57
N LEU A 31 -15.91 -4.22 -6.95
CA LEU A 31 -16.74 -4.30 -5.75
C LEU A 31 -16.18 -3.49 -4.57
N PHE A 32 -14.86 -3.27 -4.54
CA PHE A 32 -14.20 -2.48 -3.51
C PHE A 32 -13.93 -1.03 -3.93
N SER A 33 -14.21 -0.67 -5.18
CA SER A 33 -13.98 0.69 -5.68
C SER A 33 -15.26 1.55 -5.72
N ASP A 34 -16.43 0.93 -5.51
CA ASP A 34 -17.74 1.61 -5.58
C ASP A 34 -18.21 2.23 -4.25
N SER A 35 -17.55 1.88 -3.14
CA SER A 35 -17.89 2.43 -1.81
C SER A 35 -16.79 3.36 -1.29
N VAL A 36 -17.18 4.41 -0.58
CA VAL A 36 -16.25 5.36 0.08
C VAL A 36 -15.25 4.61 0.97
N LYS A 37 -15.74 3.65 1.77
CA LYS A 37 -14.89 2.82 2.63
C LYS A 37 -13.87 1.99 1.85
N GLY A 38 -14.23 1.52 0.65
CA GLY A 38 -13.34 0.75 -0.20
C GLY A 38 -12.30 1.62 -0.92
N ALA A 39 -12.67 2.84 -1.30
CA ALA A 39 -11.73 3.86 -1.76
C ALA A 39 -10.72 4.23 -0.66
N ASP A 40 -11.20 4.44 0.58
CA ASP A 40 -10.35 4.72 1.74
C ASP A 40 -9.37 3.56 2.01
N ALA A 41 -9.86 2.31 1.99
CA ALA A 41 -9.01 1.13 2.17
C ALA A 41 -7.94 1.03 1.06
N SER A 42 -8.31 1.33 -0.18
CA SER A 42 -7.38 1.33 -1.32
C SER A 42 -6.31 2.42 -1.18
N ALA A 43 -6.68 3.62 -0.72
CA ALA A 43 -5.76 4.72 -0.45
C ALA A 43 -4.76 4.36 0.66
N VAL A 44 -5.21 3.66 1.72
CA VAL A 44 -4.33 3.18 2.79
C VAL A 44 -3.31 2.18 2.25
N VAL A 45 -3.73 1.19 1.47
CA VAL A 45 -2.81 0.21 0.86
C VAL A 45 -1.79 0.91 -0.04
N TYR A 46 -2.22 1.88 -0.86
CA TYR A 46 -1.31 2.64 -1.72
C TYR A 46 -0.28 3.43 -0.92
N THR A 47 -0.72 4.06 0.17
CA THR A 47 0.19 4.79 1.08
C THR A 47 1.25 3.85 1.65
N ILE A 48 0.87 2.65 2.08
CA ILE A 48 1.81 1.65 2.61
C ILE A 48 2.82 1.21 1.53
N VAL A 49 2.35 1.01 0.29
CA VAL A 49 3.22 0.64 -0.84
C VAL A 49 4.23 1.73 -1.16
N GLU A 50 3.79 2.98 -1.23
CA GLU A 50 4.67 4.13 -1.49
C GLU A 50 5.66 4.34 -0.34
N MET A 51 5.24 4.15 0.91
CA MET A 51 6.14 4.18 2.07
C MET A 51 7.20 3.07 1.99
N ALA A 52 6.81 1.83 1.64
CA ALA A 52 7.76 0.74 1.45
C ALA A 52 8.78 1.04 0.34
N ARG A 53 8.32 1.63 -0.77
CA ARG A 53 9.19 2.06 -1.87
C ARG A 53 10.14 3.18 -1.45
N ALA A 54 9.66 4.18 -0.69
CA ALA A 54 10.49 5.29 -0.21
C ALA A 54 11.61 4.84 0.76
N HIS A 55 11.43 3.70 1.43
CA HIS A 55 12.40 3.14 2.38
C HIS A 55 13.21 1.95 1.83
N ASP A 56 13.15 1.71 0.50
CA ASP A 56 13.79 0.58 -0.18
C ASP A 56 13.49 -0.77 0.49
N LEU A 57 12.20 -1.02 0.75
CA LEU A 57 11.71 -2.25 1.38
C LEU A 57 11.04 -3.15 0.36
N ASN A 58 11.10 -4.46 0.61
CA ASN A 58 10.27 -5.41 -0.12
C ASN A 58 8.79 -5.13 0.20
N ILE A 59 8.03 -4.65 -0.79
CA ILE A 59 6.61 -4.27 -0.64
C ILE A 59 5.78 -5.44 -0.09
N TYR A 60 5.98 -6.64 -0.65
CA TYR A 60 5.24 -7.83 -0.21
C TYR A 60 5.63 -8.25 1.20
N GLY A 61 6.93 -8.25 1.50
CA GLY A 61 7.45 -8.57 2.84
C GLY A 61 6.91 -7.62 3.91
N TYR A 62 6.88 -6.31 3.60
CA TYR A 62 6.38 -5.29 4.51
C TYR A 62 4.86 -5.39 4.72
N LEU A 63 4.08 -5.57 3.66
CA LEU A 63 2.63 -5.76 3.77
C LEU A 63 2.29 -7.01 4.58
N LYS A 64 2.99 -8.12 4.34
CA LYS A 64 2.81 -9.35 5.10
C LYS A 64 3.12 -9.12 6.58
N TYR A 65 4.24 -8.46 6.88
CA TYR A 65 4.62 -8.12 8.25
C TYR A 65 3.55 -7.28 8.95
N LEU A 66 3.02 -6.23 8.29
CA LEU A 66 1.98 -5.38 8.85
C LEU A 66 0.70 -6.15 9.18
N LEU A 67 0.28 -7.04 8.27
CA LEU A 67 -0.92 -7.87 8.48
C LEU A 67 -0.69 -8.97 9.53
N ASP A 68 0.50 -9.56 9.59
CA ASP A 68 0.86 -10.57 10.60
C ASP A 68 0.95 -9.95 12.00
N GLN A 69 1.47 -8.73 12.12
CA GLN A 69 1.52 -8.02 13.40
C GLN A 69 0.14 -7.56 13.85
N ARG A 70 -0.74 -7.16 12.92
CA ARG A 70 -2.02 -6.54 13.22
C ARG A 70 -3.21 -7.35 12.70
N PRO A 71 -3.60 -8.44 13.39
CA PRO A 71 -4.83 -9.16 13.09
C PRO A 71 -6.09 -8.38 13.52
N ASP A 72 -5.98 -7.57 14.57
CA ASP A 72 -7.09 -6.84 15.20
C ASP A 72 -6.90 -5.31 15.16
N GLN A 73 -8.02 -4.56 15.21
CA GLN A 73 -8.01 -3.11 15.06
C GLN A 73 -7.56 -2.34 16.33
N SER A 74 -7.47 -3.00 17.49
CA SER A 74 -7.23 -2.37 18.80
C SER A 74 -5.75 -2.16 19.12
N TRP A 75 -5.11 -1.20 18.45
CA TRP A 75 -3.70 -0.83 18.69
C TRP A 75 -3.60 0.62 19.19
N THR A 76 -2.65 0.89 20.09
CA THR A 76 -2.32 2.26 20.50
C THR A 76 -1.29 2.88 19.57
N ASP A 77 -1.19 4.21 19.58
CA ASP A 77 -0.27 4.97 18.71
C ASP A 77 1.19 4.57 18.93
N GLU A 78 1.57 4.19 20.16
CA GLU A 78 2.92 3.71 20.47
C GLU A 78 3.23 2.37 19.79
N GLN A 79 2.25 1.46 19.77
CA GLN A 79 2.39 0.16 19.09
C GLN A 79 2.47 0.34 17.57
N LEU A 80 1.76 1.34 17.03
CA LEU A 80 1.83 1.68 15.61
C LEU A 80 3.19 2.29 15.24
N ALA A 81 3.78 3.11 16.12
CA ALA A 81 5.10 3.66 15.93
C ALA A 81 6.20 2.57 15.86
N ASP A 82 6.03 1.47 16.61
CA ASP A 82 6.97 0.35 16.62
C ASP A 82 7.07 -0.42 15.29
N ILE A 83 5.99 -0.45 14.50
CA ILE A 83 5.92 -1.17 13.21
C ILE A 83 6.18 -0.26 12.01
N ALA A 84 6.34 1.05 12.25
CA ALA A 84 6.66 2.01 11.23
C ALA A 84 8.07 1.76 10.64
N PRO A 85 8.30 2.10 9.36
CA PRO A 85 9.54 1.77 8.67
C PRO A 85 10.77 2.53 9.21
N TRP A 86 10.56 3.62 9.94
CA TRP A 86 11.62 4.39 10.61
C TRP A 86 11.93 3.90 12.03
N SER A 87 11.13 2.99 12.60
CA SER A 87 11.36 2.47 13.95
C SER A 87 12.68 1.70 14.03
N GLU A 88 13.43 1.88 15.12
CA GLU A 88 14.62 1.09 15.42
C GLU A 88 14.30 -0.41 15.42
N LYS A 89 13.09 -0.77 15.89
CA LYS A 89 12.60 -2.15 15.89
C LYS A 89 12.43 -2.70 14.48
N PHE A 90 11.98 -1.87 13.55
CA PHE A 90 11.81 -2.30 12.18
C PHE A 90 13.16 -2.46 11.46
N GLN A 91 14.14 -1.60 11.76
CA GLN A 91 15.45 -1.65 11.12
C GLN A 91 16.20 -2.97 11.35
N TYR A 92 16.06 -3.61 12.52
CA TYR A 92 16.64 -4.96 12.72
C TYR A 92 15.90 -6.04 11.92
N LEU A 93 14.58 -5.88 11.72
CA LEU A 93 13.76 -6.80 10.95
C LEU A 93 13.96 -6.65 9.44
N LYS A 94 14.41 -5.49 8.96
CA LYS A 94 14.66 -5.20 7.54
C LYS A 94 15.53 -6.28 6.88
N ASN A 95 16.51 -6.83 7.60
CA ASN A 95 17.41 -7.86 7.07
C ASN A 95 16.77 -9.27 7.01
N ARG A 96 15.54 -9.45 7.52
CA ARG A 96 14.82 -10.73 7.59
C ARG A 96 13.58 -10.77 6.69
N LEU A 97 13.18 -9.63 6.10
CA LEU A 97 12.02 -9.44 5.22
C LEU A 97 12.45 -9.34 3.76
#